data_AF-G8LEX6-F1
#
_entry.id   AF-G8LEX6-F1
#
_cell.length_a   1.000
_cell.length_b   1.000
_cell.length_c   1.000
_cell.angle_alpha   90.00
_cell.angle_beta   90.00
_cell.angle_gamma   90.00
#
_symmetry.space_group_name_H-M   'P 1'
#
loop_
_entity.id
_entity.type
_entity.pdbx_description
1 polymer ?
#
loop_
_entity_poly.entity_id
_entity_poly.type
_entity_poly.pdbx_seq_one_letter_code
_entity_poly.pdbx_strand_id
1 'polypeptide(L)'
;MMKAAHLVCLLVCLLFAAFVHAQEKDDPVKEAQIKQQILKDVKKACTPQKKQSDKAWQAMILSSEANQLLIKNAITAVKRDNLDAYWDAVSQVDCMEDY
;
A
#
# COMPACT_ATOMS: atom_id res chain seq x y z
N MET A 1 -6.74 -41.77 -28.46
CA MET A 1 -6.23 -41.38 -27.12
C MET A 1 -6.06 -39.87 -26.92
N MET A 2 -6.05 -39.02 -27.97
CA MET A 2 -5.82 -37.56 -27.81
C MET A 2 -6.99 -36.77 -27.17
N LYS A 3 -8.25 -37.21 -27.31
CA LYS A 3 -9.43 -36.49 -26.82
C LYS A 3 -9.51 -36.37 -25.28
N ALA A 4 -9.07 -37.41 -24.58
CA ALA A 4 -9.15 -37.47 -23.11
C ALA A 4 -8.13 -36.53 -22.45
N ALA A 5 -6.92 -36.41 -23.00
CA ALA A 5 -5.89 -35.51 -22.48
C ALA A 5 -6.29 -34.03 -22.61
N HIS A 6 -6.96 -33.65 -23.71
CA HIS A 6 -7.48 -32.29 -23.88
C HIS A 6 -8.62 -31.97 -22.90
N LEU A 7 -9.51 -32.93 -22.63
CA LEU A 7 -10.58 -32.76 -21.65
C LEU A 7 -10.01 -32.58 -20.23
N VAL A 8 -9.02 -33.38 -19.85
CA VAL A 8 -8.35 -33.25 -18.55
C VAL A 8 -7.63 -31.91 -18.42
N CYS A 9 -6.94 -31.45 -19.47
CA CYS A 9 -6.26 -30.16 -19.48
C CYS A 9 -7.25 -28.99 -19.33
N LEU A 10 -8.37 -29.01 -20.07
CA LEU A 10 -9.41 -27.99 -19.94
C LEU A 10 -10.04 -27.96 -18.54
N LEU A 11 -10.28 -29.13 -17.95
CA LEU A 11 -10.85 -29.26 -16.61
C LEU A 11 -9.89 -28.69 -15.55
N VAL A 12 -8.59 -28.94 -15.68
CA VAL A 12 -7.54 -28.37 -14.82
C VAL A 12 -7.45 -26.84 -15.00
N CYS A 13 -7.45 -26.34 -16.24
CA CYS A 13 -7.42 -24.88 -16.49
C CYS A 13 -8.65 -24.16 -15.92
N LEU A 14 -9.83 -24.76 -15.99
CA LEU A 14 -11.06 -24.19 -15.41
C LEU A 14 -11.01 -24.16 -13.87
N LEU A 15 -10.37 -25.15 -13.24
CA LEU A 15 -10.15 -25.13 -11.78
C LEU A 15 -9.21 -24.00 -11.37
N PHE A 16 -8.13 -23.73 -12.13
CA PHE A 16 -7.22 -22.62 -11.84
C PHE A 16 -7.85 -21.23 -12.08
N ALA A 17 -8.73 -21.09 -13.06
CA ALA A 17 -9.47 -19.85 -13.30
C ALA A 17 -10.37 -19.45 -12.11
N ALA A 18 -10.85 -20.42 -11.33
CA ALA A 18 -11.67 -20.16 -10.15
C ALA A 18 -10.88 -19.56 -8.96
N PHE A 19 -9.56 -19.75 -8.89
CA PHE A 19 -8.71 -19.24 -7.80
C PHE A 19 -8.02 -17.91 -8.09
N VAL A 20 -8.00 -17.47 -9.36
CA VAL A 20 -7.33 -16.21 -9.76
C VAL A 20 -8.03 -14.95 -9.23
N HIS A 21 -9.30 -15.03 -8.84
CA HIS A 21 -10.10 -13.87 -8.43
C HIS A 21 -10.42 -13.80 -6.93
N ALA A 22 -9.66 -14.51 -6.09
CA ALA A 22 -9.62 -14.17 -4.67
C ALA A 22 -8.88 -12.83 -4.49
N GLN A 23 -9.50 -11.73 -4.91
CA GLN A 23 -9.12 -10.42 -4.43
C GLN A 23 -9.35 -10.46 -2.92
N GLU A 24 -8.26 -10.52 -2.16
CA GLU A 24 -8.27 -10.34 -0.71
C GLU A 24 -9.14 -9.11 -0.44
N LYS A 25 -10.31 -9.31 0.16
CA LYS A 25 -11.13 -8.18 0.57
C LYS A 25 -10.29 -7.42 1.58
N ASP A 26 -9.89 -6.21 1.21
CA ASP A 26 -9.07 -5.35 2.05
C ASP A 26 -9.71 -5.23 3.44
N ASP A 27 -9.01 -5.77 4.45
CA ASP A 27 -9.42 -5.61 5.84
C ASP A 27 -9.16 -4.14 6.25
N PRO A 28 -10.21 -3.37 6.56
CA PRO A 28 -10.05 -1.95 6.91
C PRO A 28 -9.17 -1.75 8.15
N VAL A 29 -9.11 -2.73 9.07
CA VAL A 29 -8.23 -2.69 10.23
C VAL A 29 -6.77 -2.83 9.79
N LYS A 30 -6.49 -3.76 8.87
CA LYS A 30 -5.15 -3.99 8.32
C LYS A 30 -4.66 -2.75 7.55
N GLU A 31 -5.52 -2.14 6.74
CA GLU A 31 -5.15 -0.91 6.01
C GLU A 31 -4.87 0.27 6.96
N ALA A 32 -5.68 0.44 8.01
CA ALA A 32 -5.43 1.46 9.03
C ALA A 32 -4.10 1.25 9.76
N GLN A 33 -3.75 0.00 10.08
CA GLN A 33 -2.45 -0.35 10.67
C GLN A 33 -1.28 -0.02 9.72
N ILE A 34 -1.40 -0.39 8.45
CA ILE A 34 -0.40 -0.07 7.41
C ILE A 34 -0.22 1.45 7.30
N LYS A 35 -1.32 2.21 7.23
CA LYS A 35 -1.28 3.67 7.16
C LYS A 35 -0.56 4.28 8.38
N GLN A 36 -0.81 3.78 9.58
CA GLN A 36 -0.12 4.26 10.78
C GLN A 36 1.38 3.94 10.76
N GLN A 37 1.78 2.79 10.21
CA GLN A 37 3.19 2.46 10.02
C GLN A 37 3.86 3.40 9.02
N ILE A 38 3.23 3.64 7.85
CA ILE A 38 3.75 4.57 6.83
C ILE A 38 3.94 5.96 7.43
N LEU A 39 2.95 6.48 8.16
CA LEU A 39 3.05 7.80 8.79
C LEU A 39 4.19 7.89 9.80
N LYS A 40 4.51 6.80 10.53
CA LYS A 40 5.69 6.76 11.42
C LYS A 40 7.00 6.83 10.64
N ASP A 41 7.08 6.18 9.47
CA ASP A 41 8.31 6.17 8.68
C ASP A 41 8.51 7.48 7.92
N VAL A 42 7.45 8.07 7.35
CA VAL A 42 7.46 9.45 6.85
C VAL A 42 7.92 10.41 7.95
N LYS A 43 7.42 10.24 9.17
CA LYS A 43 7.82 11.07 10.32
C LYS A 43 9.32 10.98 10.61
N LYS A 44 9.95 9.82 10.41
CA LYS A 44 11.40 9.67 10.56
C LYS A 44 12.17 10.28 9.38
N ALA A 45 11.61 10.22 8.16
CA ALA A 45 12.22 10.82 6.98
C ALA A 45 12.22 12.36 7.04
N CYS A 46 11.17 12.95 7.62
CA CYS A 46 10.95 14.40 7.72
C CYS A 46 11.62 15.09 8.93
N THR A 47 12.83 14.70 9.31
CA THR A 47 13.56 15.34 10.43
C THR A 47 14.45 16.50 9.95
N PRO A 48 14.53 17.63 10.68
CA PRO A 48 14.00 17.89 12.02
C PRO A 48 12.55 18.43 12.04
N GLN A 49 11.75 17.99 13.02
CA GLN A 49 10.34 18.38 13.12
C GLN A 49 10.09 19.57 14.06
N LYS A 50 9.08 20.38 13.73
CA LYS A 50 8.47 21.36 14.64
C LYS A 50 7.95 20.66 15.90
N LYS A 51 7.96 21.36 17.06
CA LYS A 51 7.34 20.88 18.30
C LYS A 51 5.82 20.86 18.14
N GLN A 52 5.27 19.73 17.69
CA GLN A 52 3.84 19.49 17.58
C GLN A 52 3.48 18.06 17.96
N SER A 53 2.20 17.82 18.29
CA SER A 53 1.70 16.48 18.59
C SER A 53 1.67 15.60 17.33
N ASP A 54 1.78 14.28 17.51
CA ASP A 54 1.67 13.31 16.41
C ASP A 54 0.39 13.48 15.60
N LYS A 55 -0.73 13.76 16.28
CA LYS A 55 -2.03 13.98 15.64
C LYS A 55 -2.03 15.24 14.78
N ALA A 56 -1.45 16.34 15.27
CA ALA A 56 -1.34 17.58 14.52
C ALA A 56 -0.43 17.41 13.30
N TRP A 57 0.71 16.73 13.49
CA TRP A 57 1.64 16.42 12.41
C TRP A 57 1.01 15.53 11.33
N GLN A 58 0.29 14.47 11.71
CA GLN A 58 -0.42 13.61 10.76
C GLN A 58 -1.49 14.39 9.98
N ALA A 59 -2.25 15.26 10.66
CA ALA A 59 -3.26 16.08 10.00
C ALA A 59 -2.66 17.05 8.98
N MET A 60 -1.51 17.65 9.30
CA MET A 60 -0.74 18.52 8.41
C MET A 60 -0.21 17.75 7.19
N ILE A 61 0.42 16.58 7.39
CA ILE A 61 0.89 15.76 6.26
C ILE A 61 -0.26 15.33 5.35
N LEU A 62 -1.40 14.95 5.95
CA LEU A 62 -2.58 14.49 5.22
C LEU A 62 -3.45 15.62 4.66
N SER A 63 -3.12 16.90 4.87
CA SER A 63 -3.88 18.00 4.25
C SER A 63 -3.55 18.19 2.77
N SER A 64 -2.41 17.68 2.31
CA SER A 64 -2.01 17.69 0.90
C SER A 64 -2.56 16.47 0.15
N GLU A 65 -3.28 16.70 -0.95
CA GLU A 65 -3.75 15.62 -1.83
C GLU A 65 -2.57 14.83 -2.45
N ALA A 66 -1.46 15.50 -2.75
CA ALA A 66 -0.25 14.85 -3.25
C ALA A 66 0.32 13.87 -2.20
N ASN A 67 0.41 14.31 -0.94
CA ASN A 67 0.84 13.43 0.15
C ASN A 67 -0.15 12.28 0.35
N GLN A 68 -1.46 12.51 0.28
CA GLN A 68 -2.45 11.44 0.36
C GLN A 68 -2.26 10.39 -0.75
N LEU A 69 -1.93 10.81 -1.97
CA LEU A 69 -1.63 9.90 -3.09
C LEU A 69 -0.38 9.08 -2.82
N LEU A 70 0.70 9.70 -2.34
CA LEU A 70 1.94 8.99 -1.98
C LEU A 70 1.72 7.97 -0.87
N ILE A 71 0.92 8.30 0.15
CA ILE A 71 0.53 7.34 1.21
C ILE A 71 -0.26 6.16 0.61
N LYS A 72 -1.19 6.41 -0.33
CA LYS A 72 -1.92 5.33 -1.04
C LYS A 72 -0.97 4.45 -1.87
N ASN A 73 0.04 5.05 -2.51
CA ASN A 73 1.06 4.32 -3.25
C ASN A 73 1.90 3.44 -2.31
N ALA A 74 2.29 3.95 -1.15
CA ALA A 74 2.99 3.17 -0.13
C ALA A 74 2.12 2.02 0.42
N ILE A 75 0.81 2.22 0.65
CA ILE A 75 -0.12 1.13 1.01
C ILE A 75 -0.15 0.06 -0.09
N THR A 76 -0.24 0.48 -1.35
CA THR A 76 -0.25 -0.44 -2.50
C THR A 76 1.06 -1.21 -2.61
N ALA A 77 2.20 -0.57 -2.33
CA ALA A 77 3.51 -1.20 -2.31
C ALA A 77 3.62 -2.28 -1.21
N VAL A 78 3.11 -2.01 -0.01
CA VAL A 78 3.02 -3.01 1.08
C VAL A 78 2.15 -4.20 0.68
N LYS A 79 0.97 -3.96 0.09
CA LYS A 79 0.08 -5.03 -0.40
C LYS A 79 0.72 -5.89 -1.49
N ARG A 80 1.72 -5.36 -2.20
CA ARG A 80 2.46 -6.04 -3.28
C ARG A 80 3.83 -6.58 -2.85
N ASP A 81 4.17 -6.49 -1.56
CA ASP A 81 5.49 -6.85 -1.03
C ASP A 81 6.64 -6.19 -1.79
N ASN A 82 6.46 -4.93 -2.19
CA ASN A 82 7.43 -4.15 -2.95
C ASN A 82 8.07 -3.07 -2.08
N LEU A 83 9.20 -3.41 -1.45
CA LEU A 83 9.89 -2.52 -0.51
C LEU A 83 10.51 -1.30 -1.19
N ASP A 84 10.98 -1.43 -2.43
CA ASP A 84 11.59 -0.31 -3.17
C ASP A 84 10.55 0.75 -3.50
N ALA A 85 9.39 0.35 -4.02
CA ALA A 85 8.26 1.26 -4.28
C ALA A 85 7.69 1.87 -2.99
N TYR A 86 7.76 1.14 -1.88
CA TYR A 86 7.38 1.67 -0.57
C TYR A 86 8.27 2.85 -0.17
N TRP A 87 9.60 2.66 -0.21
CA TRP A 87 10.53 3.71 0.19
C TRP A 87 10.58 4.87 -0.80
N ASP A 88 10.41 4.60 -2.10
CA ASP A 88 10.27 5.64 -3.12
C ASP A 88 9.08 6.57 -2.77
N ALA A 89 7.90 5.99 -2.53
CA ALA A 89 6.72 6.75 -2.16
C ALA A 89 6.89 7.51 -0.82
N VAL A 90 7.48 6.88 0.21
CA VAL A 90 7.74 7.51 1.52
C VAL A 90 8.70 8.70 1.38
N SER A 91 9.76 8.56 0.57
CA SER A 91 10.78 9.60 0.40
C SER A 91 10.30 10.84 -0.37
N GLN A 92 9.23 10.69 -1.17
CA GLN A 92 8.65 11.78 -1.95
C GLN A 92 7.59 12.57 -1.18
N VAL A 93 7.21 12.14 0.03
CA VAL A 93 6.22 12.86 0.83
C VAL A 93 6.78 14.21 1.23
N ASP A 94 6.03 15.27 0.94
CA ASP A 94 6.38 16.62 1.38
C ASP A 94 6.18 16.74 2.89
N CYS A 95 7.24 17.13 3.58
CA CYS A 95 7.31 17.27 5.03
C CYS A 95 6.54 18.49 5.56
N MET A 96 6.04 19.36 4.68
CA MET A 96 5.20 20.53 5.01
C MET A 96 5.88 21.47 6.02
N GLU A 97 7.21 21.61 5.96
CA GLU A 97 8.00 22.39 6.93
C GLU A 97 7.68 23.89 6.89
N ASP A 98 7.23 24.38 5.74
CA ASP A 98 6.91 25.79 5.49
C ASP A 98 5.46 26.20 5.82
N TYR A 99 4.62 25.25 6.23
CA TYR A 99 3.21 25.48 6.61
C TYR A 99 3.00 25.59 8.14
#